data_AF-A0A2M7JNM2-F1
#
_entry.id   AF-A0A2M7JNM2-F1
#
_cell.length_a   1.000
_cell.length_b   1.000
_cell.length_c   1.000
_cell.angle_alpha   90.00
_cell.angle_beta   90.00
_cell.angle_gamma   90.00
#
_symmetry.space_group_name_H-M   'P 1'
#
loop_
_entity.id
_entity.type
_entity.pdbx_description
1 polymer ?
#
loop_
_entity_poly.entity_id
_entity_poly.type
_entity_poly.pdbx_seq_one_letter_code
_entity_poly.pdbx_strand_id
1 'polypeptide(L)'
;MADEKTGRFPDPHEFKVPPELDGWEEMYPSHYLFSKDRMDWEKRQFWYQDKIHAPEPMPPLDLIFQEAWQISLSQYTTRVFCIPPAQGIAQRMVGCYLYICAVEPPPPEVIGKKAELFQKRVFYVFDHYDELWDKWLTKFKVLGNEMKALNVPEEMPKFAPEDQVLPAPRGYYVTYELVEVFDKLVNMVFKGWQYHFEMLNLTYLAYLMFADVARKLFPGISESAIGKMVAGAYVSMFRPEEELCRLSRLATSLKGVKDVLSNNKTVPEKLLELDTTPDGRQWLEEYNKAKDPWFYVSCGSGWLHYEGSWLTQPEIPFNYIKDYIARLEKGEKIERSLDHIDKQREDIIKSYRDLIKSDEDRTTFDNAYKTVRTIYRYAEDHLFWVEHWFHTIWFGKIRDLGRIMVNRGLLEKVDDIFMFNRYEIPEMLTEIATGWALGVNIPLRSSYYKA
;
A
#
# COMPACT_ATOMS: atom_id res chain seq x y z
N MET A 1 -46.32 -25.30 11.51
CA MET A 1 -44.90 -25.23 11.93
C MET A 1 -44.07 -25.28 10.68
N ALA A 2 -43.72 -24.11 10.16
CA ALA A 2 -42.71 -23.99 9.12
C ALA A 2 -41.49 -23.43 9.83
N ASP A 3 -40.53 -24.29 10.14
CA ASP A 3 -39.16 -23.84 10.34
C ASP A 3 -38.70 -23.31 8.97
N GLU A 4 -38.83 -22.01 8.78
CA GLU A 4 -38.01 -21.32 7.78
C GLU A 4 -36.56 -21.64 8.15
N LYS A 5 -35.91 -22.48 7.34
CA LYS A 5 -34.47 -22.67 7.40
C LYS A 5 -33.85 -21.29 7.23
N THR A 6 -33.49 -20.65 8.34
CA THR A 6 -32.60 -19.50 8.33
C THR A 6 -31.42 -19.87 7.45
N GLY A 7 -31.26 -19.19 6.31
CA GLY A 7 -30.28 -19.56 5.30
C GLY A 7 -28.90 -19.66 5.94
N ARG A 8 -28.30 -20.85 5.93
CA ARG A 8 -26.89 -21.00 6.30
C ARG A 8 -26.07 -20.20 5.29
N PHE A 9 -25.05 -19.48 5.74
CA PHE A 9 -24.07 -18.91 4.82
C PHE A 9 -23.52 -20.02 3.90
N PRO A 10 -23.27 -19.73 2.61
CA PRO A 10 -22.74 -20.71 1.67
C PRO A 10 -21.45 -21.35 2.21
N ASP A 11 -21.33 -22.67 2.07
CA ASP A 11 -20.08 -23.37 2.35
C ASP A 11 -19.10 -23.05 1.21
N PRO A 12 -17.94 -22.44 1.48
CA PRO A 12 -16.99 -22.08 0.43
C PRO A 12 -16.49 -23.29 -0.37
N HIS A 13 -16.53 -24.49 0.22
CA HIS A 13 -16.17 -25.73 -0.48
C HIS A 13 -17.25 -26.27 -1.43
N GLU A 14 -18.48 -25.77 -1.31
CA GLU A 14 -19.62 -26.15 -2.15
C GLU A 14 -19.95 -25.07 -3.20
N PHE A 15 -19.29 -23.91 -3.11
CA PHE A 15 -19.48 -22.81 -4.03
C PHE A 15 -19.02 -23.20 -5.44
N LYS A 16 -19.87 -22.96 -6.43
CA LYS A 16 -19.56 -23.18 -7.85
C LYS A 16 -19.46 -21.83 -8.53
N VAL A 17 -18.32 -21.58 -9.18
CA VAL A 17 -18.17 -20.43 -10.07
C VAL A 17 -18.97 -20.64 -11.36
N PRO A 18 -19.34 -19.56 -12.06
CA PRO A 18 -19.89 -19.64 -13.42
C PRO A 18 -18.95 -20.38 -14.38
N PRO A 19 -19.45 -21.06 -15.43
CA PRO A 19 -18.62 -21.77 -16.40
C PRO A 19 -17.53 -20.91 -17.07
N GLU A 20 -17.75 -19.61 -17.18
CA GLU A 20 -16.81 -18.64 -17.73
C GLU A 20 -15.55 -18.45 -16.87
N LEU A 21 -15.59 -18.89 -15.60
CA LEU A 21 -14.46 -18.86 -14.67
C LEU A 21 -13.85 -20.25 -14.43
N ASP A 22 -14.17 -21.25 -15.27
CA ASP A 22 -13.54 -22.57 -15.14
C ASP A 22 -12.01 -22.46 -15.21
N GLY A 23 -11.32 -23.08 -14.25
CA GLY A 23 -9.85 -23.02 -14.13
C GLY A 23 -9.28 -21.77 -13.44
N TRP A 24 -10.11 -20.86 -12.90
CA TRP A 24 -9.62 -19.68 -12.17
C TRP A 24 -8.64 -20.01 -11.04
N GLU A 25 -8.72 -21.21 -10.47
CA GLU A 25 -7.82 -21.69 -9.42
C GLU A 25 -6.35 -21.67 -9.84
N GLU A 26 -6.05 -21.88 -11.13
CA GLU A 26 -4.68 -21.92 -11.67
C GLU A 26 -3.98 -20.55 -11.56
N MET A 27 -4.76 -19.47 -11.51
CA MET A 27 -4.26 -18.11 -11.37
C MET A 27 -3.58 -17.84 -10.01
N TYR A 28 -3.84 -18.66 -9.00
CA TYR A 28 -3.45 -18.37 -7.62
C TYR A 28 -2.65 -19.51 -6.98
N PRO A 29 -1.71 -19.19 -6.06
CA PRO A 29 -0.99 -20.20 -5.31
C PRO A 29 -1.93 -21.13 -4.53
N SER A 30 -1.64 -22.44 -4.52
CA SER A 30 -2.50 -23.46 -3.91
C SER A 30 -2.82 -23.24 -2.42
N HIS A 31 -1.94 -22.55 -1.68
CA HIS A 31 -2.15 -22.22 -0.27
C HIS A 31 -3.15 -21.07 -0.04
N TYR A 32 -3.57 -20.38 -1.10
CA TYR A 32 -4.65 -19.38 -1.11
C TYR A 32 -6.00 -19.97 -1.53
N LEU A 33 -6.06 -21.23 -1.91
CA LEU A 33 -7.32 -21.88 -2.29
C LEU A 33 -7.95 -22.59 -1.09
N PHE A 34 -9.28 -22.68 -1.07
CA PHE A 34 -9.97 -23.60 -0.17
C PHE A 34 -9.58 -25.03 -0.52
N SER A 35 -9.33 -25.86 0.49
CA SER A 35 -8.72 -27.17 0.24
C SER A 35 -9.28 -28.28 1.14
N LYS A 36 -9.26 -29.52 0.64
CA LYS A 36 -9.82 -30.66 1.35
C LYS A 36 -9.07 -31.00 2.64
N ASP A 37 -7.76 -30.79 2.66
CA ASP A 37 -6.88 -31.04 3.81
C ASP A 37 -7.10 -30.05 4.96
N ARG A 38 -7.72 -28.89 4.71
CA ARG A 38 -8.03 -27.86 5.73
C ARG A 38 -9.53 -27.66 5.96
N MET A 39 -10.38 -28.45 5.31
CA MET A 39 -11.83 -28.26 5.27
C MET A 39 -12.46 -28.11 6.65
N ASP A 40 -12.12 -28.97 7.61
CA ASP A 40 -12.68 -28.92 8.96
C ASP A 40 -12.31 -27.64 9.72
N TRP A 41 -11.16 -27.05 9.42
CA TRP A 41 -10.78 -25.76 9.98
C TRP A 41 -11.48 -24.61 9.25
N GLU A 42 -11.49 -24.63 7.91
CA GLU A 42 -12.07 -23.59 7.05
C GLU A 42 -13.58 -23.46 7.28
N LYS A 43 -14.32 -24.57 7.44
CA LYS A 43 -15.77 -24.59 7.74
C LYS A 43 -16.16 -24.00 9.09
N ARG A 44 -15.22 -23.94 10.04
CA ARG A 44 -15.45 -23.36 11.37
C ARG A 44 -15.24 -21.85 11.39
N GLN A 45 -14.59 -21.27 10.38
CA GLN A 45 -14.35 -19.84 10.31
C GLN A 45 -15.50 -19.10 9.61
N PHE A 46 -15.64 -17.82 9.94
CA PHE A 46 -16.55 -16.91 9.24
C PHE A 46 -15.80 -16.14 8.16
N TRP A 47 -16.03 -16.50 6.89
CA TRP A 47 -15.38 -15.88 5.73
C TRP A 47 -16.25 -14.77 5.14
N TYR A 48 -15.61 -13.66 4.79
CA TYR A 48 -16.26 -12.53 4.14
C TYR A 48 -15.32 -11.90 3.11
N GLN A 49 -15.89 -11.35 2.04
CA GLN A 49 -15.11 -10.70 0.99
C GLN A 49 -14.44 -9.44 1.54
N ASP A 50 -13.13 -9.29 1.29
CA ASP A 50 -12.39 -8.09 1.67
C ASP A 50 -12.56 -6.96 0.66
N LYS A 51 -13.69 -6.26 0.75
CA LYS A 51 -13.97 -5.12 -0.13
C LYS A 51 -13.21 -3.85 0.23
N ILE A 52 -12.47 -3.84 1.34
CA ILE A 52 -11.70 -2.66 1.75
C ILE A 52 -10.38 -2.63 0.97
N HIS A 53 -9.67 -3.76 0.94
CA HIS A 53 -8.36 -3.85 0.29
C HIS A 53 -8.41 -4.48 -1.12
N ALA A 54 -9.43 -5.30 -1.40
CA ALA A 54 -9.57 -6.02 -2.68
C ALA A 54 -11.04 -6.05 -3.16
N PRO A 55 -11.63 -4.88 -3.49
CA PRO A 55 -13.03 -4.80 -3.94
C PRO A 55 -13.28 -5.47 -5.29
N GLU A 56 -12.27 -5.52 -6.16
CA GLU A 56 -12.32 -6.00 -7.53
C GLU A 56 -11.64 -7.38 -7.67
N PRO A 57 -11.84 -8.11 -8.80
CA PRO A 57 -11.08 -9.32 -9.09
C PRO A 57 -9.57 -9.08 -9.03
N MET A 58 -8.84 -9.97 -8.35
CA MET A 58 -7.42 -9.81 -8.03
C MET A 58 -6.53 -10.28 -9.19
N PRO A 59 -5.72 -9.41 -9.82
CA PRO A 59 -4.66 -9.86 -10.71
C PRO A 59 -3.67 -10.77 -9.95
N PRO A 60 -3.21 -11.89 -10.54
CA PRO A 60 -2.33 -12.87 -9.88
C PRO A 60 -1.11 -12.29 -9.18
N LEU A 61 -0.41 -11.33 -9.80
CA LEU A 61 0.78 -10.74 -9.19
C LEU A 61 0.44 -9.74 -8.08
N ASP A 62 -0.69 -9.03 -8.18
CA ASP A 62 -1.13 -8.06 -7.17
C ASP A 62 -1.48 -8.75 -5.83
N LEU A 63 -1.74 -10.07 -5.86
CA LEU A 63 -1.90 -10.90 -4.66
C LEU A 63 -0.67 -10.82 -3.73
N ILE A 64 0.52 -10.48 -4.22
CA ILE A 64 1.74 -10.42 -3.40
C ILE A 64 1.59 -9.52 -2.17
N PHE A 65 0.84 -8.41 -2.27
CA PHE A 65 0.59 -7.55 -1.13
C PHE A 65 -0.28 -8.26 -0.10
N GLN A 66 -1.28 -9.02 -0.56
CA GLN A 66 -2.17 -9.82 0.27
C GLN A 66 -1.39 -10.89 1.07
N GLU A 67 -0.48 -11.59 0.39
CA GLU A 67 0.48 -12.51 1.00
C GLU A 67 1.32 -11.85 2.09
N ALA A 68 1.92 -10.71 1.75
CA ALA A 68 2.83 -10.01 2.63
C ALA A 68 2.12 -9.48 3.88
N TRP A 69 0.92 -8.89 3.74
CA TRP A 69 0.20 -8.33 4.88
C TRP A 69 -0.47 -9.39 5.76
N GLN A 70 -0.98 -10.49 5.20
CA GLN A 70 -1.53 -11.59 6.01
C GLN A 70 -0.50 -12.10 7.01
N ILE A 71 0.72 -12.37 6.51
CA ILE A 71 1.83 -12.88 7.33
C ILE A 71 2.23 -11.84 8.36
N SER A 72 2.46 -10.60 7.92
CA SER A 72 2.94 -9.52 8.77
C SER A 72 1.93 -9.20 9.88
N LEU A 73 0.67 -8.95 9.55
CA LEU A 73 -0.40 -8.71 10.53
C LEU A 73 -0.45 -9.81 11.57
N SER A 74 -0.56 -11.06 11.11
CA SER A 74 -0.77 -12.21 11.98
C SER A 74 0.43 -12.47 12.88
N GLN A 75 1.66 -12.33 12.36
CA GLN A 75 2.88 -12.48 13.14
C GLN A 75 3.00 -11.41 14.22
N TYR A 76 2.74 -10.14 13.88
CA TYR A 76 2.84 -9.06 14.85
C TYR A 76 1.78 -9.20 15.96
N THR A 77 0.56 -9.59 15.60
CA THR A 77 -0.50 -9.86 16.59
C THR A 77 -0.14 -11.04 17.49
N THR A 78 0.31 -12.16 16.93
CA THR A 78 0.36 -13.42 17.67
C THR A 78 1.72 -13.76 18.28
N ARG A 79 2.82 -13.28 17.72
CA ARG A 79 4.20 -13.65 18.11
C ARG A 79 5.04 -12.46 18.59
N VAL A 80 4.81 -11.27 18.04
CA VAL A 80 5.60 -10.07 18.40
C VAL A 80 4.94 -9.29 19.55
N PHE A 81 3.73 -8.77 19.38
CA PHE A 81 3.05 -8.05 20.46
C PHE A 81 2.25 -8.96 21.37
N CYS A 82 1.94 -10.18 20.91
CA CYS A 82 1.23 -11.18 21.70
C CYS A 82 -0.10 -10.63 22.24
N ILE A 83 -0.90 -9.96 21.41
CA ILE A 83 -2.18 -9.40 21.83
C ILE A 83 -3.06 -10.55 22.36
N PRO A 84 -3.54 -10.53 23.63
CA PRO A 84 -3.87 -11.76 24.33
C PRO A 84 -5.00 -12.57 23.69
N PRO A 85 -6.20 -12.01 23.45
CA PRO A 85 -7.28 -12.77 22.81
C PRO A 85 -7.13 -12.85 21.29
N ALA A 86 -6.32 -11.97 20.68
CA ALA A 86 -6.29 -11.81 19.24
C ALA A 86 -5.42 -12.88 18.55
N GLN A 87 -5.90 -13.36 17.41
CA GLN A 87 -5.13 -14.16 16.46
C GLN A 87 -4.88 -13.37 15.17
N GLY A 88 -4.34 -14.05 14.16
CA GLY A 88 -4.16 -13.48 12.84
C GLY A 88 -5.45 -13.46 12.02
N ILE A 89 -5.26 -13.19 10.74
CA ILE A 89 -6.29 -13.38 9.72
C ILE A 89 -5.85 -14.49 8.77
N ALA A 90 -6.81 -15.12 8.11
CA ALA A 90 -6.55 -16.00 6.98
C ALA A 90 -7.27 -15.49 5.74
N GLN A 91 -6.68 -15.75 4.57
CA GLN A 91 -7.13 -15.30 3.27
C GLN A 91 -7.34 -16.48 2.34
N ARG A 92 -8.39 -16.42 1.54
CA ARG A 92 -8.67 -17.37 0.47
C ARG A 92 -9.21 -16.64 -0.77
N MET A 93 -8.89 -17.17 -1.93
CA MET A 93 -9.49 -16.74 -3.19
C MET A 93 -10.73 -17.58 -3.50
N VAL A 94 -11.75 -16.95 -4.09
CA VAL A 94 -12.93 -17.62 -4.65
C VAL A 94 -13.36 -16.85 -5.90
N GLY A 95 -13.29 -17.48 -7.08
CA GLY A 95 -13.69 -16.84 -8.34
C GLY A 95 -12.98 -15.51 -8.58
N CYS A 96 -11.66 -15.47 -8.34
CA CYS A 96 -10.80 -14.30 -8.41
C CYS A 96 -11.04 -13.19 -7.35
N TYR A 97 -11.94 -13.40 -6.39
CA TYR A 97 -12.16 -12.46 -5.29
C TYR A 97 -11.50 -12.93 -3.99
N LEU A 98 -10.97 -11.98 -3.23
CA LEU A 98 -10.32 -12.22 -1.95
C LEU A 98 -11.35 -12.27 -0.81
N TYR A 99 -11.29 -13.33 -0.01
CA TYR A 99 -12.05 -13.53 1.22
C TYR A 99 -11.09 -13.61 2.39
N ILE A 100 -11.45 -12.97 3.50
CA ILE A 100 -10.69 -13.01 4.74
C ILE A 100 -11.53 -13.60 5.87
N CYS A 101 -10.86 -14.14 6.89
CA CYS A 101 -11.47 -14.45 8.18
C CYS A 101 -10.55 -14.01 9.31
N ALA A 102 -11.13 -13.50 10.40
CA ALA A 102 -10.42 -13.34 11.64
C ALA A 102 -10.38 -14.69 12.36
N VAL A 103 -9.19 -15.16 12.71
CA VAL A 103 -9.02 -16.49 13.33
C VAL A 103 -9.58 -16.48 14.75
N GLU A 104 -10.29 -17.55 15.12
CA GLU A 104 -10.86 -17.72 16.46
C GLU A 104 -9.83 -17.54 17.60
N PRO A 105 -10.21 -16.99 18.77
CA PRO A 105 -9.29 -16.81 19.90
C PRO A 105 -8.57 -18.10 20.32
N PRO A 106 -7.33 -18.02 20.83
CA PRO A 106 -6.60 -19.20 21.26
C PRO A 106 -7.09 -19.71 22.63
N PRO A 107 -6.69 -20.92 23.07
CA PRO A 107 -7.05 -21.43 24.39
C PRO A 107 -6.63 -20.51 25.56
N PRO A 108 -7.33 -20.53 26.71
CA PRO A 108 -7.06 -19.63 27.83
C PRO A 108 -5.61 -19.65 28.35
N GLU A 109 -4.95 -20.81 28.33
CA GLU A 109 -3.53 -20.93 28.71
C GLU A 109 -2.62 -20.08 27.82
N VAL A 110 -2.88 -20.07 26.51
CA VAL A 110 -2.13 -19.26 25.53
C VAL A 110 -2.42 -17.78 25.73
N ILE A 111 -3.66 -17.42 26.04
CA ILE A 111 -4.04 -16.04 26.38
C ILE A 111 -3.25 -15.55 27.59
N GLY A 112 -3.13 -16.38 28.64
CA GLY A 112 -2.34 -16.06 29.85
C GLY A 112 -0.87 -15.78 29.53
N LYS A 113 -0.21 -16.68 28.79
CA LYS A 113 1.20 -16.50 28.38
C LYS A 113 1.40 -15.26 27.51
N LYS A 114 0.45 -15.00 26.61
CA LYS A 114 0.46 -13.79 25.77
C LYS A 114 0.33 -12.52 26.60
N ALA A 115 -0.51 -12.50 27.63
CA ALA A 115 -0.71 -11.33 28.50
C ALA A 115 0.59 -10.87 29.18
N GLU A 116 1.41 -11.80 29.66
CA GLU A 116 2.71 -11.50 30.26
C GLU A 116 3.66 -10.78 29.27
N LEU A 117 3.74 -11.29 28.04
CA LEU A 117 4.58 -10.71 26.98
C LEU A 117 4.02 -9.39 26.46
N PHE A 118 2.70 -9.31 26.31
CA PHE A 118 1.99 -8.12 25.84
C PHE A 118 2.28 -6.93 26.75
N GLN A 119 2.12 -7.12 28.07
CA GLN A 119 2.36 -6.07 29.06
C GLN A 119 3.81 -5.57 29.01
N LYS A 120 4.78 -6.46 28.78
CA LYS A 120 6.18 -6.05 28.67
C LYS A 120 6.50 -5.28 27.38
N ARG A 121 5.87 -5.64 26.27
CA ARG A 121 6.25 -5.17 24.93
C ARG A 121 5.49 -3.92 24.49
N VAL A 122 4.17 -3.91 24.66
CA VAL A 122 3.31 -2.87 24.06
C VAL A 122 3.45 -1.53 24.76
N PHE A 123 3.48 -1.52 26.09
CA PHE A 123 3.63 -0.26 26.84
C PHE A 123 4.96 0.43 26.57
N TYR A 124 6.06 -0.32 26.38
CA TYR A 124 7.33 0.27 25.96
C TYR A 124 7.20 1.01 24.61
N VAL A 125 6.51 0.39 23.63
CA VAL A 125 6.31 1.02 22.32
C VAL A 125 5.43 2.27 22.43
N PHE A 126 4.40 2.23 23.27
CA PHE A 126 3.55 3.41 23.54
C PHE A 126 4.35 4.56 24.18
N ASP A 127 5.22 4.25 25.14
CA ASP A 127 6.02 5.26 25.84
C ASP A 127 7.10 5.90 24.96
N HIS A 128 7.59 5.20 23.93
CA HIS A 128 8.68 5.63 23.05
C HIS A 128 8.22 5.86 21.60
N TYR A 129 6.92 6.08 21.40
CA TYR A 129 6.30 6.05 20.09
C TYR A 129 6.93 7.04 19.08
N ASP A 130 7.16 8.29 19.48
CA ASP A 130 7.70 9.33 18.58
C ASP A 130 9.12 8.98 18.08
N GLU A 131 9.98 8.45 18.96
CA GLU A 131 11.33 8.00 18.59
C GLU A 131 11.29 6.81 17.62
N LEU A 132 10.40 5.85 17.90
CA LEU A 132 10.23 4.66 17.06
C LEU A 132 9.64 5.02 15.70
N TRP A 133 8.76 6.02 15.64
CA TRP A 133 8.23 6.59 14.41
C TRP A 133 9.33 7.16 13.52
N ASP A 134 10.19 8.04 14.04
CA ASP A 134 11.25 8.63 13.23
C ASP A 134 12.22 7.57 12.70
N LYS A 135 12.55 6.57 13.53
CA LYS A 135 13.35 5.40 13.12
C LYS A 135 12.65 4.59 12.04
N TRP A 136 11.34 4.39 12.16
CA TRP A 136 10.54 3.67 11.19
C TRP A 136 10.50 4.39 9.84
N LEU A 137 10.19 5.69 9.83
CA LEU A 137 10.12 6.46 8.59
C LEU A 137 11.48 6.48 7.88
N THR A 138 12.57 6.64 8.65
CA THR A 138 13.93 6.61 8.12
C THR A 138 14.25 5.27 7.46
N LYS A 139 14.02 4.14 8.16
CA LYS A 139 14.35 2.81 7.62
C LYS A 139 13.43 2.40 6.46
N PHE A 140 12.17 2.84 6.47
CA PHE A 140 11.23 2.56 5.40
C PHE A 140 11.60 3.29 4.10
N LYS A 141 11.99 4.58 4.21
CA LYS A 141 12.52 5.34 3.08
C LYS A 141 13.80 4.74 2.50
N VAL A 142 14.70 4.24 3.36
CA VAL A 142 15.88 3.50 2.90
C VAL A 142 15.47 2.30 2.05
N LEU A 143 14.53 1.47 2.53
CA LEU A 143 14.04 0.30 1.79
C LEU A 143 13.43 0.68 0.43
N GLY A 144 12.60 1.71 0.36
CA GLY A 144 12.00 2.13 -0.91
C GLY A 144 13.02 2.76 -1.86
N ASN A 145 14.02 3.48 -1.35
CA ASN A 145 15.12 4.00 -2.16
C ASN A 145 16.03 2.88 -2.68
N GLU A 146 16.29 1.85 -1.87
CA GLU A 146 16.97 0.63 -2.30
C GLU A 146 16.20 -0.05 -3.44
N MET A 147 14.88 -0.21 -3.30
CA MET A 147 14.02 -0.76 -4.35
C MET A 147 14.07 0.08 -5.63
N LYS A 148 13.99 1.41 -5.50
CA LYS A 148 14.07 2.35 -6.63
C LYS A 148 15.41 2.27 -7.35
N ALA A 149 16.50 2.06 -6.61
CA ALA A 149 17.86 1.94 -7.13
C ALA A 149 18.16 0.59 -7.79
N LEU A 150 17.32 -0.44 -7.61
CA LEU A 150 17.49 -1.71 -8.31
C LEU A 150 17.44 -1.50 -9.83
N ASN A 151 18.47 -1.94 -10.53
CA ASN A 151 18.54 -1.85 -11.97
C ASN A 151 17.90 -3.09 -12.61
N VAL A 152 16.86 -2.88 -13.41
CA VAL A 152 16.30 -3.90 -14.31
C VAL A 152 16.85 -3.59 -15.69
N PRO A 153 17.58 -4.52 -16.35
CA PRO A 153 18.20 -4.23 -17.64
C PRO A 153 17.15 -3.88 -18.70
N GLU A 154 17.33 -2.79 -19.46
CA GLU A 154 16.34 -2.41 -20.49
C GLU A 154 16.22 -3.43 -21.62
N GLU A 155 17.34 -4.09 -21.93
CA GLU A 155 17.43 -5.15 -22.91
C GLU A 155 18.47 -6.20 -22.49
N MET A 156 18.39 -7.39 -23.11
CA MET A 156 19.44 -8.39 -22.99
C MET A 156 20.54 -8.05 -24.00
N PRO A 157 21.73 -7.60 -23.56
CA PRO A 157 22.77 -7.14 -24.45
C PRO A 157 23.29 -8.27 -25.32
N LYS A 158 23.63 -8.03 -26.59
CA LYS A 158 24.11 -9.08 -27.50
C LYS A 158 25.37 -9.79 -26.98
N PHE A 159 26.26 -9.03 -26.33
CA PHE A 159 27.48 -9.51 -25.69
C PHE A 159 27.62 -8.82 -24.34
N ALA A 160 28.36 -9.42 -23.40
CA ALA A 160 28.71 -8.76 -22.15
C ALA A 160 29.51 -7.47 -22.43
N PRO A 161 29.22 -6.34 -21.75
CA PRO A 161 30.01 -5.12 -21.85
C PRO A 161 31.50 -5.37 -21.54
N GLU A 162 32.40 -4.70 -22.25
CA GLU A 162 33.85 -4.94 -22.16
C GLU A 162 34.41 -4.62 -20.76
N ASP A 163 33.88 -3.61 -20.10
CA ASP A 163 34.23 -3.21 -18.72
C ASP A 163 33.83 -4.25 -17.66
N GLN A 164 32.96 -5.20 -17.99
CA GLN A 164 32.63 -6.35 -17.14
C GLN A 164 33.53 -7.56 -17.38
N VAL A 165 34.32 -7.53 -18.46
CA VAL A 165 35.20 -8.64 -18.89
C VAL A 165 36.67 -8.32 -18.64
N LEU A 166 37.07 -7.06 -18.84
CA LEU A 166 38.45 -6.60 -18.75
C LEU A 166 38.67 -5.65 -17.56
N PRO A 167 39.87 -5.67 -16.93
CA PRO A 167 41.00 -6.56 -17.21
C PRO A 167 40.80 -7.98 -16.64
N ALA A 168 39.79 -8.17 -15.78
CA ALA A 168 39.45 -9.46 -15.21
C ALA A 168 37.92 -9.65 -15.25
N PRO A 169 37.42 -10.83 -15.69
CA PRO A 169 35.99 -11.08 -15.76
C PRO A 169 35.31 -10.94 -14.39
N ARG A 170 34.17 -10.22 -14.35
CA ARG A 170 33.38 -9.96 -13.12
C ARG A 170 32.85 -11.24 -12.45
N GLY A 171 32.68 -12.32 -13.21
CA GLY A 171 32.24 -13.63 -12.72
C GLY A 171 30.72 -13.85 -12.72
N TYR A 172 29.92 -12.81 -12.94
CA TYR A 172 28.48 -12.88 -13.17
C TYR A 172 28.05 -11.77 -14.14
N TYR A 173 26.91 -11.96 -14.79
CA TYR A 173 26.43 -11.09 -15.88
C TYR A 173 24.91 -10.94 -15.83
N VAL A 174 24.36 -10.27 -16.85
CA VAL A 174 22.95 -9.89 -16.99
C VAL A 174 21.93 -10.98 -16.68
N THR A 175 22.23 -12.26 -17.00
CA THR A 175 21.32 -13.38 -16.71
C THR A 175 21.11 -13.62 -15.22
N TYR A 176 22.18 -13.51 -14.43
CA TYR A 176 22.11 -13.61 -12.97
C TYR A 176 21.42 -12.37 -12.39
N GLU A 177 21.80 -11.17 -12.86
CA GLU A 177 21.22 -9.91 -12.38
C GLU A 177 19.70 -9.85 -12.62
N LEU A 178 19.23 -10.39 -13.75
CA LEU A 178 17.80 -10.45 -14.09
C LEU A 178 17.00 -11.36 -13.15
N VAL A 179 17.55 -12.51 -12.75
CA VAL A 179 16.87 -13.40 -11.79
C VAL A 179 16.92 -12.79 -10.39
N GLU A 180 18.10 -12.30 -9.98
CA GLU A 180 18.33 -11.75 -8.66
C GLU A 180 17.46 -10.49 -8.40
N VAL A 181 17.22 -9.65 -9.40
CA VAL A 181 16.43 -8.43 -9.21
C VAL A 181 14.98 -8.73 -8.83
N PHE A 182 14.33 -9.74 -9.44
CA PHE A 182 12.97 -10.10 -9.07
C PHE A 182 12.89 -10.68 -7.65
N ASP A 183 13.83 -11.55 -7.29
CA ASP A 183 13.92 -12.09 -5.92
C ASP A 183 14.11 -10.97 -4.89
N LYS A 184 14.97 -9.99 -5.18
CA LYS A 184 15.16 -8.81 -4.32
C LYS A 184 13.89 -7.99 -4.21
N LEU A 185 13.21 -7.72 -5.32
CA LEU A 185 11.95 -6.98 -5.33
C LEU A 185 10.90 -7.67 -4.43
N VAL A 186 10.69 -8.98 -4.60
CA VAL A 186 9.74 -9.76 -3.78
C VAL A 186 10.12 -9.68 -2.30
N ASN A 187 11.39 -9.94 -1.96
CA ASN A 187 11.86 -9.86 -0.58
C ASN A 187 11.67 -8.46 0.04
N MET A 188 11.87 -7.40 -0.75
CA MET A 188 11.63 -6.03 -0.30
C MET A 188 10.15 -5.77 -0.03
N VAL A 189 9.21 -6.29 -0.84
CA VAL A 189 7.76 -6.17 -0.58
C VAL A 189 7.40 -6.80 0.76
N PHE A 190 7.83 -8.05 0.99
CA PHE A 190 7.58 -8.72 2.27
C PHE A 190 8.20 -7.95 3.44
N LYS A 191 9.44 -7.48 3.31
CA LYS A 191 10.10 -6.67 4.34
C LYS A 191 9.40 -5.34 4.60
N GLY A 192 8.88 -4.68 3.56
CA GLY A 192 8.09 -3.46 3.68
C GLY A 192 6.82 -3.70 4.50
N TRP A 193 6.12 -4.79 4.24
CA TRP A 193 4.93 -5.17 5.03
C TRP A 193 5.25 -5.59 6.46
N GLN A 194 6.44 -6.16 6.72
CA GLN A 194 6.92 -6.38 8.09
C GLN A 194 7.16 -5.06 8.82
N TYR A 195 7.65 -4.02 8.14
CA TYR A 195 7.75 -2.69 8.74
C TYR A 195 6.37 -2.06 8.93
N HIS A 196 5.45 -2.21 7.97
CA HIS A 196 4.09 -1.67 8.05
C HIS A 196 3.35 -2.13 9.31
N PHE A 197 3.38 -3.43 9.64
CA PHE A 197 2.70 -3.97 10.82
C PHE A 197 3.46 -3.84 12.14
N GLU A 198 4.66 -3.26 12.13
CA GLU A 198 5.43 -2.95 13.34
C GLU A 198 4.67 -2.00 14.28
N MET A 199 3.84 -1.10 13.75
CA MET A 199 3.07 -0.16 14.55
C MET A 199 1.57 -0.13 14.22
N LEU A 200 1.14 -0.68 13.07
CA LEU A 200 -0.26 -0.58 12.66
C LEU A 200 -1.23 -1.25 13.63
N ASN A 201 -0.95 -2.51 14.01
CA ASN A 201 -1.80 -3.26 14.94
C ASN A 201 -1.94 -2.54 16.29
N LEU A 202 -0.86 -1.91 16.74
CA LEU A 202 -0.82 -1.13 17.98
C LEU A 202 -1.68 0.13 17.89
N THR A 203 -1.76 0.72 16.70
CA THR A 203 -2.60 1.89 16.45
C THR A 203 -4.08 1.57 16.55
N TYR A 204 -4.52 0.47 15.92
CA TYR A 204 -5.89 -0.01 16.07
C TYR A 204 -6.20 -0.41 17.51
N LEU A 205 -5.24 -1.02 18.21
CA LEU A 205 -5.40 -1.37 19.61
C LEU A 205 -5.59 -0.13 20.49
N ALA A 206 -4.77 0.91 20.31
CA ALA A 206 -4.92 2.17 21.04
C ALA A 206 -6.28 2.84 20.78
N TYR A 207 -6.77 2.79 19.54
CA TYR A 207 -8.11 3.24 19.20
C TYR A 207 -9.20 2.44 19.93
N LEU A 208 -9.13 1.11 19.90
CA LEU A 208 -10.10 0.25 20.59
C LEU A 208 -10.08 0.49 22.10
N MET A 209 -8.90 0.63 22.71
CA MET A 209 -8.76 0.96 24.14
C MET A 209 -9.41 2.30 24.48
N PHE A 210 -9.19 3.33 23.66
CA PHE A 210 -9.84 4.63 23.83
C PHE A 210 -11.37 4.55 23.64
N ALA A 211 -11.83 3.83 22.62
CA ALA A 211 -13.24 3.62 22.35
C ALA A 211 -13.92 2.92 23.54
N ASP A 212 -13.28 1.94 24.16
CA ASP A 212 -13.81 1.26 25.34
C ASP A 212 -13.90 2.17 26.57
N VAL A 213 -12.91 3.04 26.78
CA VAL A 213 -12.97 4.08 27.83
C VAL A 213 -14.13 5.03 27.54
N ALA A 214 -14.25 5.51 26.30
CA ALA A 214 -15.32 6.43 25.90
C ALA A 214 -16.72 5.80 26.08
N ARG A 215 -16.91 4.53 25.70
CA ARG A 215 -18.19 3.82 25.88
C ARG A 215 -18.55 3.61 27.34
N LYS A 216 -17.56 3.34 28.20
CA LYS A 216 -17.77 3.18 29.65
C LYS A 216 -18.20 4.50 30.30
N LEU A 217 -17.57 5.60 29.92
CA LEU A 217 -17.87 6.93 30.47
C LEU A 217 -19.15 7.53 29.88
N PHE A 218 -19.44 7.23 28.62
CA PHE A 218 -20.55 7.80 27.86
C PHE A 218 -21.41 6.70 27.21
N PRO A 219 -22.31 6.06 27.97
CA PRO A 219 -23.24 5.09 27.41
C PRO A 219 -24.06 5.70 26.26
N GLY A 220 -23.99 5.09 25.07
CA GLY A 220 -24.70 5.56 23.87
C GLY A 220 -23.94 6.55 22.99
N ILE A 221 -22.66 6.83 23.28
CA ILE A 221 -21.79 7.55 22.35
C ILE A 221 -21.74 6.83 20.99
N SER A 222 -21.82 7.57 19.90
CA SER A 222 -21.75 7.00 18.54
C SER A 222 -20.31 6.74 18.12
N GLU A 223 -20.08 5.73 17.27
CA GLU A 223 -18.77 5.48 16.67
C GLU A 223 -18.25 6.70 15.89
N SER A 224 -19.16 7.45 15.25
CA SER A 224 -18.80 8.71 14.58
C SER A 224 -18.25 9.75 15.55
N ALA A 225 -18.80 9.86 16.76
CA ALA A 225 -18.29 10.78 17.77
C ALA A 225 -16.91 10.37 18.26
N ILE A 226 -16.68 9.08 18.53
CA ILE A 226 -15.36 8.54 18.92
C ILE A 226 -14.35 8.76 17.78
N GLY A 227 -14.72 8.49 16.53
CA GLY A 227 -13.87 8.74 15.36
C GLY A 227 -13.46 10.21 15.23
N LYS A 228 -14.41 11.15 15.41
CA LYS A 228 -14.12 12.59 15.36
C LYS A 228 -13.22 13.07 16.50
N MET A 229 -13.23 12.40 17.65
CA MET A 229 -12.33 12.73 18.76
C MET A 229 -10.86 12.46 18.40
N VAL A 230 -10.59 11.39 17.65
CA VAL A 230 -9.22 10.99 17.31
C VAL A 230 -8.73 11.54 15.98
N ALA A 231 -9.65 11.88 15.07
CA ALA A 231 -9.36 12.33 13.71
C ALA A 231 -8.54 13.63 13.64
N GLY A 232 -7.87 13.82 12.51
CA GLY A 232 -7.21 15.08 12.16
C GLY A 232 -5.77 15.17 12.67
N ALA A 233 -4.94 14.17 12.42
CA ALA A 233 -3.50 14.43 12.39
C ALA A 233 -3.13 15.16 11.09
N TYR A 234 -1.98 15.83 11.10
CA TYR A 234 -1.34 16.28 9.86
C TYR A 234 -0.68 15.06 9.22
N VAL A 235 -1.12 14.72 8.01
CA VAL A 235 -0.81 13.40 7.42
C VAL A 235 -0.15 13.54 6.08
N SER A 236 0.76 12.62 5.80
CA SER A 236 1.58 12.58 4.59
C SER A 236 0.72 12.51 3.34
N MET A 237 -0.49 11.95 3.42
CA MET A 237 -1.47 11.94 2.33
C MET A 237 -1.98 13.32 1.90
N PHE A 238 -1.79 14.37 2.70
CA PHE A 238 -2.16 15.74 2.31
C PHE A 238 -1.03 16.46 1.56
N ARG A 239 0.21 15.99 1.70
CA ARG A 239 1.39 16.58 1.07
C ARG A 239 1.29 16.70 -0.45
N PRO A 240 0.78 15.70 -1.21
CA PRO A 240 0.63 15.84 -2.66
C PRO A 240 -0.22 17.06 -3.04
N GLU A 241 -1.37 17.25 -2.40
CA GLU A 241 -2.25 18.40 -2.67
C GLU A 241 -1.62 19.73 -2.22
N GLU A 242 -0.92 19.75 -1.09
CA GLU A 242 -0.20 20.94 -0.62
C GLU A 242 0.88 21.39 -1.60
N GLU A 243 1.62 20.43 -2.20
CA GLU A 243 2.57 20.73 -3.27
C GLU A 243 1.86 21.28 -4.51
N LEU A 244 0.69 20.76 -4.90
CA LEU A 244 -0.09 21.34 -6.00
C LEU A 244 -0.52 22.78 -5.68
N CYS A 245 -0.97 23.07 -4.46
CA CYS A 245 -1.30 24.43 -4.04
C CYS A 245 -0.09 25.36 -4.14
N ARG A 246 1.08 24.91 -3.65
CA ARG A 246 2.34 25.65 -3.74
C ARG A 246 2.75 25.91 -5.18
N LEU A 247 2.68 24.89 -6.05
CA LEU A 247 3.01 24.98 -7.47
C LEU A 247 2.05 25.91 -8.23
N SER A 248 0.77 25.91 -7.90
CA SER A 248 -0.22 26.84 -8.47
C SER A 248 0.06 28.28 -8.07
N ARG A 249 0.45 28.55 -6.82
CA ARG A 249 0.87 29.90 -6.40
C ARG A 249 2.17 30.34 -7.07
N LEU A 250 3.12 29.43 -7.21
CA LEU A 250 4.35 29.71 -7.94
C LEU A 250 4.04 30.07 -9.39
N ALA A 251 3.16 29.32 -10.05
CA ALA A 251 2.73 29.58 -11.42
C ALA A 251 2.10 30.98 -11.61
N THR A 252 1.31 31.47 -10.65
CA THR A 252 0.70 32.81 -10.72
C THR A 252 1.71 33.93 -10.44
N SER A 253 2.81 33.64 -9.73
CA SER A 253 3.88 34.60 -9.46
C SER A 253 4.90 34.75 -10.60
N LEU A 254 4.98 33.75 -11.48
CA LEU A 254 5.95 33.66 -12.57
C LEU A 254 5.34 34.12 -13.91
N LYS A 255 6.13 34.84 -14.70
CA LYS A 255 5.65 35.45 -15.95
C LYS A 255 5.39 34.38 -17.01
N GLY A 256 4.16 34.35 -17.54
CA GLY A 256 3.75 33.46 -18.63
C GLY A 256 3.48 32.00 -18.23
N VAL A 257 3.90 31.57 -17.03
CA VAL A 257 3.74 30.17 -16.57
C VAL A 257 2.26 29.81 -16.40
N LYS A 258 1.48 30.68 -15.76
CA LYS A 258 0.03 30.45 -15.59
C LYS A 258 -0.70 30.29 -16.92
N ASP A 259 -0.30 31.02 -17.96
CA ASP A 259 -0.99 31.02 -19.25
C ASP A 259 -0.75 29.68 -19.97
N VAL A 260 0.47 29.14 -19.84
CA VAL A 260 0.82 27.81 -20.34
C VAL A 260 0.07 26.72 -19.57
N LEU A 261 0.01 26.79 -18.24
CA LEU A 261 -0.64 25.75 -17.43
C LEU A 261 -2.17 25.75 -17.59
N SER A 262 -2.78 26.92 -17.77
CA SER A 262 -4.23 27.08 -17.94
C SER A 262 -4.73 26.75 -19.35
N ASN A 263 -3.84 26.63 -20.33
CA ASN A 263 -4.23 26.28 -21.69
C ASN A 263 -4.75 24.82 -21.81
N ASN A 264 -5.32 24.48 -22.97
CA ASN A 264 -5.86 23.15 -23.27
C ASN A 264 -4.87 22.24 -24.01
N LYS A 265 -3.57 22.57 -24.01
CA LYS A 265 -2.54 21.69 -24.57
C LYS A 265 -2.36 20.46 -23.69
N THR A 266 -1.81 19.40 -24.27
CA THR A 266 -1.44 18.18 -23.54
C THR A 266 -0.31 18.45 -22.55
N VAL A 267 -0.15 17.62 -21.51
CA VAL A 267 0.96 17.80 -20.56
C VAL A 267 2.33 17.83 -21.24
N PRO A 268 2.68 16.93 -22.18
CA PRO A 268 3.97 17.00 -22.86
C PRO A 268 4.22 18.33 -23.57
N GLU A 269 3.21 18.89 -24.25
CA GLU A 269 3.32 20.18 -24.92
C GLU A 269 3.52 21.34 -23.92
N LYS A 270 2.80 21.31 -22.79
CA LYS A 270 2.98 22.29 -21.70
C LYS A 270 4.40 22.25 -21.14
N LEU A 271 4.92 21.04 -20.87
CA LEU A 271 6.28 20.85 -20.35
C LEU A 271 7.33 21.42 -21.32
N LEU A 272 7.21 21.13 -22.63
CA LEU A 272 8.10 21.66 -23.66
C LEU A 272 8.03 23.19 -23.74
N GLU A 273 6.84 23.77 -23.66
CA GLU A 273 6.67 25.23 -23.71
C GLU A 273 7.25 25.93 -22.48
N LEU A 274 7.03 25.38 -21.29
CA LEU A 274 7.61 25.91 -20.04
C LEU A 274 9.14 25.93 -20.09
N ASP A 275 9.77 24.90 -20.68
CA ASP A 275 11.23 24.80 -20.76
C ASP A 275 11.87 25.90 -21.63
N THR A 276 11.10 26.58 -22.48
CA THR A 276 11.60 27.65 -23.36
C THR A 276 11.91 28.96 -22.61
N THR A 277 11.38 29.15 -21.41
CA THR A 277 11.51 30.43 -20.65
C THR A 277 12.24 30.23 -19.33
N PRO A 278 12.97 31.26 -18.80
CA PRO A 278 13.59 31.17 -17.48
C PRO A 278 12.60 30.87 -16.36
N ASP A 279 11.47 31.57 -16.35
CA ASP A 279 10.41 31.41 -15.36
C ASP A 279 9.74 30.03 -15.46
N GLY A 280 9.48 29.53 -16.68
CA GLY A 280 8.96 28.19 -16.87
C GLY A 280 9.93 27.09 -16.42
N ARG A 281 11.25 27.24 -16.68
CA ARG A 281 12.27 26.33 -16.13
C ARG A 281 12.33 26.36 -14.61
N GLN A 282 12.20 27.52 -13.99
CA GLN A 282 12.11 27.64 -12.54
C GLN A 282 10.89 26.87 -11.98
N TRP A 283 9.74 26.98 -12.63
CA TRP A 283 8.55 26.21 -12.23
C TRP A 283 8.75 24.71 -12.42
N LEU A 284 9.36 24.29 -13.54
CA LEU A 284 9.65 22.88 -13.83
C LEU A 284 10.61 22.27 -12.80
N GLU A 285 11.59 23.03 -12.31
CA GLU A 285 12.49 22.57 -11.26
C GLU A 285 11.72 22.25 -9.98
N GLU A 286 10.82 23.14 -9.56
CA GLU A 286 9.98 22.94 -8.37
C GLU A 286 8.96 21.82 -8.54
N TYR A 287 8.39 21.66 -9.75
CA TYR A 287 7.55 20.53 -10.12
C TYR A 287 8.32 19.21 -10.00
N ASN A 288 9.55 19.15 -10.52
CA ASN A 288 10.38 17.96 -10.43
C ASN A 288 10.78 17.61 -8.99
N LYS A 289 11.03 18.61 -8.14
CA LYS A 289 11.25 18.38 -6.70
C LYS A 289 10.01 17.85 -5.99
N ALA A 290 8.82 18.31 -6.36
CA ALA A 290 7.57 17.83 -5.77
C ALA A 290 7.25 16.38 -6.14
N LYS A 291 7.66 15.93 -7.33
CA LYS A 291 7.38 14.56 -7.81
C LYS A 291 7.84 13.47 -6.85
N ASP A 292 9.05 13.60 -6.30
CA ASP A 292 9.62 12.61 -5.38
C ASP A 292 9.67 13.19 -3.96
N PRO A 293 8.86 12.70 -3.02
CA PRO A 293 8.03 11.49 -3.11
C PRO A 293 6.58 11.73 -3.53
N TRP A 294 6.11 12.98 -3.61
CA TRP A 294 4.66 13.26 -3.45
C TRP A 294 3.78 12.84 -4.62
N PHE A 295 4.28 12.76 -5.85
CA PHE A 295 3.46 12.34 -7.01
C PHE A 295 3.49 10.83 -7.23
N TYR A 296 4.16 10.07 -6.36
CA TYR A 296 3.96 8.63 -6.25
C TYR A 296 2.60 8.27 -5.62
N VAL A 297 1.78 9.25 -5.22
CA VAL A 297 0.40 8.99 -4.81
C VAL A 297 -0.36 8.27 -5.94
N SER A 298 -1.00 7.14 -5.61
CA SER A 298 -1.78 6.36 -6.58
C SER A 298 -3.07 7.11 -6.95
N CYS A 299 -3.64 6.78 -8.12
CA CYS A 299 -4.93 7.36 -8.54
C CYS A 299 -6.15 6.65 -7.94
N GLY A 300 -5.92 5.65 -7.09
CA GLY A 300 -6.94 4.83 -6.46
C GLY A 300 -6.52 4.42 -5.06
N SER A 301 -6.61 3.13 -4.76
CA SER A 301 -6.27 2.58 -3.45
C SER A 301 -4.76 2.40 -3.23
N GLY A 302 -3.98 2.24 -4.30
CA GLY A 302 -2.56 1.88 -4.23
C GLY A 302 -2.29 0.37 -4.23
N TRP A 303 -3.34 -0.45 -4.29
CA TRP A 303 -3.24 -1.90 -4.20
C TRP A 303 -3.11 -2.61 -5.55
N LEU A 304 -3.54 -1.96 -6.64
CA LEU A 304 -3.71 -2.61 -7.93
C LEU A 304 -2.91 -1.90 -9.01
N HIS A 305 -2.21 -2.68 -9.84
CA HIS A 305 -1.26 -2.13 -10.81
C HIS A 305 -1.90 -1.17 -11.83
N TYR A 306 -3.17 -1.39 -12.16
CA TYR A 306 -3.91 -0.66 -13.19
C TYR A 306 -4.40 0.72 -12.72
N GLU A 307 -4.41 1.00 -11.42
CA GLU A 307 -4.83 2.31 -10.90
C GLU A 307 -3.85 3.41 -11.33
N GLY A 308 -2.56 3.07 -11.43
CA GLY A 308 -1.50 4.02 -11.73
C GLY A 308 -1.28 5.05 -10.61
N SER A 309 -0.48 6.07 -10.91
CA SER A 309 -0.15 7.17 -10.00
C SER A 309 -0.12 8.50 -10.73
N TRP A 310 0.04 9.60 -9.99
CA TRP A 310 0.23 10.92 -10.60
C TRP A 310 1.51 11.01 -11.45
N LEU A 311 2.48 10.10 -11.27
CA LEU A 311 3.62 9.96 -12.18
C LEU A 311 3.22 9.40 -13.55
N THR A 312 2.36 8.39 -13.58
CA THR A 312 1.93 7.72 -14.82
C THR A 312 0.72 8.40 -15.47
N GLN A 313 -0.04 9.19 -14.70
CA GLN A 313 -1.19 9.95 -15.14
C GLN A 313 -1.00 11.45 -14.82
N PRO A 314 -0.03 12.13 -15.44
CA PRO A 314 0.31 13.51 -15.10
C PRO A 314 -0.81 14.51 -15.45
N GLU A 315 -1.80 14.10 -16.24
CA GLU A 315 -3.00 14.90 -16.51
C GLU A 315 -3.79 15.21 -15.22
N ILE A 316 -3.79 14.31 -14.24
CA ILE A 316 -4.48 14.51 -12.96
C ILE A 316 -3.90 15.71 -12.19
N PRO A 317 -2.61 15.74 -11.80
CA PRO A 317 -2.04 16.89 -11.09
C PRO A 317 -2.08 18.17 -11.92
N PHE A 318 -1.91 18.11 -13.24
CA PHE A 318 -2.01 19.32 -14.09
C PHE A 318 -3.42 19.91 -14.13
N ASN A 319 -4.47 19.08 -14.14
CA ASN A 319 -5.85 19.54 -14.07
C ASN A 319 -6.15 20.21 -12.72
N TYR A 320 -5.71 19.61 -11.61
CA TYR A 320 -5.81 20.26 -10.29
C TYR A 320 -5.09 21.61 -10.25
N ILE A 321 -3.86 21.68 -10.80
CA ILE A 321 -3.08 22.93 -10.84
C ILE A 321 -3.81 24.01 -11.63
N LYS A 322 -4.39 23.65 -12.79
CA LYS A 322 -5.22 24.54 -13.61
C LYS A 322 -6.43 25.06 -12.84
N ASP A 323 -7.15 24.18 -12.15
CA ASP A 323 -8.32 24.57 -11.35
C ASP A 323 -7.93 25.48 -10.17
N TYR A 324 -6.83 25.20 -9.49
CA TYR A 324 -6.31 26.06 -8.43
C TYR A 324 -5.87 27.43 -8.95
N ILE A 325 -5.24 27.52 -10.12
CA ILE A 325 -4.91 28.81 -10.76
C ILE A 325 -6.20 29.61 -11.00
N ALA A 326 -7.24 28.99 -11.57
CA ALA A 326 -8.51 29.65 -11.83
C ALA A 326 -9.20 30.16 -10.55
N ARG A 327 -9.08 29.43 -9.44
CA ARG A 327 -9.60 29.85 -8.11
C ARG A 327 -8.78 30.99 -7.52
N LEU A 328 -7.45 30.94 -7.64
CA LEU A 328 -6.56 32.02 -7.21
C LEU A 328 -6.85 33.33 -7.96
N GLU A 329 -7.17 33.28 -9.25
CA GLU A 329 -7.54 34.47 -10.03
C GLU A 329 -8.86 35.12 -9.55
N LYS A 330 -9.73 34.34 -8.90
CA LYS A 330 -10.95 34.84 -8.24
C LYS A 330 -10.71 35.33 -6.81
N GLY A 331 -9.48 35.25 -6.30
CA GLY A 331 -9.13 35.59 -4.92
C GLY A 331 -9.55 34.54 -3.89
N GLU A 332 -9.83 33.31 -4.31
CA GLU A 332 -10.22 32.22 -3.40
C GLU A 332 -9.00 31.60 -2.68
N LYS A 333 -9.23 31.06 -1.48
CA LYS A 333 -8.27 30.20 -0.78
C LYS A 333 -8.35 28.78 -1.37
N ILE A 334 -7.20 28.19 -1.68
CA ILE A 334 -7.10 26.84 -2.27
C ILE A 334 -6.69 25.77 -1.26
N GLU A 335 -6.03 26.18 -0.17
CA GLU A 335 -5.55 25.30 0.89
C GLU A 335 -6.69 24.80 1.77
N ARG A 336 -6.52 23.58 2.29
CA ARG A 336 -7.39 23.00 3.31
C ARG A 336 -7.36 23.83 4.60
N SER A 337 -8.49 23.84 5.32
CA SER A 337 -8.62 24.52 6.61
C SER A 337 -8.35 23.57 7.77
N LEU A 338 -7.08 23.25 8.02
CA LEU A 338 -6.67 22.36 9.12
C LEU A 338 -7.10 22.93 10.49
N ASP A 339 -6.95 24.24 10.69
CA ASP A 339 -7.36 24.94 11.92
C ASP A 339 -8.84 24.71 12.29
N HIS A 340 -9.71 24.50 11.30
CA HIS A 340 -11.12 24.24 11.56
C HIS A 340 -11.35 22.84 12.10
N ILE A 341 -10.64 21.84 11.57
CA ILE A 341 -10.71 20.45 12.01
C ILE A 341 -10.16 20.34 13.44
N ASP A 342 -9.03 20.99 13.72
CA ASP A 342 -8.43 21.00 15.05
C ASP A 342 -9.36 21.60 16.11
N LYS A 343 -9.98 22.75 15.80
CA LYS A 343 -10.97 23.38 16.69
C LYS A 343 -12.19 22.51 16.92
N GLN A 344 -12.76 21.92 15.87
CA GLN A 344 -13.92 21.02 16.03
C GLN A 344 -13.61 19.85 16.96
N ARG A 345 -12.41 19.26 16.84
CA ARG A 345 -11.97 18.18 17.72
C ARG A 345 -11.80 18.66 19.16
N GLU A 346 -11.12 19.79 19.37
CA GLU A 346 -10.94 20.37 20.71
C GLU A 346 -12.28 20.65 21.39
N ASP A 347 -13.25 21.19 20.65
CA ASP A 347 -14.61 21.46 21.14
C ASP A 347 -15.34 20.17 21.51
N ILE A 348 -15.25 19.12 20.69
CA ILE A 348 -15.83 17.79 20.98
C ILE A 348 -15.20 17.22 22.26
N ILE A 349 -13.86 17.19 22.33
CA ILE A 349 -13.12 16.64 23.46
C ILE A 349 -13.44 17.39 24.74
N LYS A 350 -13.48 18.73 24.70
CA LYS A 350 -13.85 19.55 25.83
C LYS A 350 -15.28 19.27 26.28
N SER A 351 -16.22 19.16 25.35
CA SER A 351 -17.64 18.91 25.67
C SER A 351 -17.83 17.57 26.39
N TYR A 352 -17.20 16.50 25.93
CA TYR A 352 -17.24 15.20 26.63
C TYR A 352 -16.42 15.23 27.92
N ARG A 353 -15.28 15.91 27.88
CA ARG A 353 -14.50 16.50 28.98
C ARG A 353 -15.34 16.82 30.22
N ASP A 354 -16.19 17.82 29.99
CA ASP A 354 -16.96 18.52 31.01
C ASP A 354 -18.12 17.67 31.58
N LEU A 355 -18.50 16.59 30.90
CA LEU A 355 -19.52 15.64 31.39
C LEU A 355 -18.96 14.68 32.45
N ILE A 356 -17.63 14.53 32.54
CA ILE A 356 -16.99 13.61 33.49
C ILE A 356 -16.94 14.23 34.88
N LYS A 357 -17.58 13.57 35.86
CA LYS A 357 -17.73 14.08 37.23
C LYS A 357 -16.57 13.73 38.15
N SER A 358 -15.98 12.54 38.00
CA SER A 358 -14.86 12.07 38.83
C SER A 358 -13.53 12.53 38.25
N ASP A 359 -12.62 13.01 39.11
CA ASP A 359 -11.26 13.36 38.69
C ASP A 359 -10.46 12.13 38.24
N GLU A 360 -10.76 10.95 38.79
CA GLU A 360 -10.16 9.67 38.38
C GLU A 360 -10.59 9.28 36.95
N ASP A 361 -11.89 9.36 36.67
CA ASP A 361 -12.43 9.08 35.34
C ASP A 361 -11.91 10.10 34.31
N ARG A 362 -11.77 11.37 34.73
CA ARG A 362 -11.25 12.43 33.88
C ARG A 362 -9.78 12.19 33.54
N THR A 363 -8.99 11.78 34.52
CA THR A 363 -7.59 11.38 34.33
C THR A 363 -7.49 10.16 33.40
N THR A 364 -8.38 9.19 33.56
CA THR A 364 -8.43 7.99 32.70
C THR A 364 -8.73 8.37 31.24
N PHE A 365 -9.74 9.23 31.02
CA PHE A 365 -10.08 9.74 29.69
C PHE A 365 -8.92 10.52 29.07
N ASP A 366 -8.32 11.45 29.81
CA ASP A 366 -7.22 12.29 29.34
C ASP A 366 -5.99 11.44 28.94
N ASN A 367 -5.64 10.44 29.75
CA ASN A 367 -4.52 9.54 29.46
C ASN A 367 -4.79 8.64 28.25
N ALA A 368 -6.00 8.08 28.13
CA ALA A 368 -6.39 7.29 26.97
C ALA A 368 -6.40 8.14 25.70
N TYR A 369 -6.93 9.37 25.78
CA TYR A 369 -6.97 10.33 24.69
C TYR A 369 -5.55 10.72 24.22
N LYS A 370 -4.66 11.04 25.16
CA LYS A 370 -3.25 11.33 24.87
C LYS A 370 -2.58 10.17 24.14
N THR A 371 -2.76 8.95 24.66
CA THR A 371 -2.18 7.74 24.09
C THR A 371 -2.65 7.50 22.66
N VAL A 372 -3.96 7.52 22.42
CA VAL A 372 -4.49 7.33 21.06
C VAL A 372 -4.03 8.46 20.14
N ARG A 373 -3.98 9.73 20.57
CA ARG A 373 -3.53 10.84 19.70
C ARG A 373 -2.08 10.73 19.28
N THR A 374 -1.19 10.30 20.18
CA THR A 374 0.22 10.07 19.85
C THR A 374 0.35 8.96 18.80
N ILE A 375 -0.34 7.84 18.99
CA ILE A 375 -0.18 6.65 18.16
C ILE A 375 -0.95 6.74 16.83
N TYR A 376 -2.15 7.34 16.84
CA TYR A 376 -3.03 7.42 15.66
C TYR A 376 -2.45 8.25 14.53
N ARG A 377 -1.41 9.05 14.79
CA ARG A 377 -0.57 9.64 13.74
C ARG A 377 -0.05 8.57 12.78
N TYR A 378 0.33 7.37 13.25
CA TYR A 378 0.74 6.26 12.40
C TYR A 378 -0.32 5.89 11.37
N ALA A 379 -1.56 5.68 11.85
CA ALA A 379 -2.65 5.13 11.05
C ALA A 379 -2.91 6.01 9.84
N GLU A 380 -2.66 7.30 9.96
CA GLU A 380 -2.91 8.23 8.88
C GLU A 380 -1.64 8.54 8.04
N ASP A 381 -0.42 8.44 8.61
CA ASP A 381 0.84 8.71 7.89
C ASP A 381 1.38 7.52 7.08
N HIS A 382 1.22 6.28 7.56
CA HIS A 382 1.83 5.10 6.93
C HIS A 382 1.29 4.84 5.52
N LEU A 383 0.01 5.17 5.30
CA LEU A 383 -0.72 4.90 4.07
C LEU A 383 0.03 5.43 2.84
N PHE A 384 0.46 6.70 2.90
CA PHE A 384 1.22 7.33 1.82
C PHE A 384 2.52 6.57 1.52
N TRP A 385 3.30 6.24 2.55
CA TRP A 385 4.62 5.66 2.35
C TRP A 385 4.56 4.22 1.84
N VAL A 386 3.64 3.41 2.37
CA VAL A 386 3.57 1.98 2.05
C VAL A 386 2.71 1.73 0.82
N GLU A 387 1.42 2.07 0.90
CA GLU A 387 0.43 1.66 -0.11
C GLU A 387 0.47 2.53 -1.36
N HIS A 388 0.99 3.76 -1.27
CA HIS A 388 1.15 4.61 -2.44
C HIS A 388 2.61 4.68 -2.93
N TRP A 389 3.53 5.23 -2.15
CA TRP A 389 4.90 5.50 -2.60
C TRP A 389 5.67 4.22 -2.92
N PHE A 390 5.72 3.28 -1.97
CA PHE A 390 6.48 2.04 -2.13
C PHE A 390 5.85 1.09 -3.16
N HIS A 391 4.54 0.92 -3.16
CA HIS A 391 3.86 0.12 -4.18
C HIS A 391 4.02 0.72 -5.59
N THR A 392 3.96 2.03 -5.76
CA THR A 392 4.20 2.68 -7.07
C THR A 392 5.61 2.39 -7.59
N ILE A 393 6.62 2.35 -6.70
CA ILE A 393 7.98 1.94 -7.08
C ILE A 393 7.99 0.47 -7.54
N TRP A 394 7.35 -0.43 -6.78
CA TRP A 394 7.21 -1.84 -7.16
C TRP A 394 6.58 -2.00 -8.54
N PHE A 395 5.42 -1.37 -8.79
CA PHE A 395 4.74 -1.47 -10.08
C PHE A 395 5.59 -0.96 -11.24
N GLY A 396 6.38 0.11 -11.01
CA GLY A 396 7.35 0.58 -11.99
C GLY A 396 8.39 -0.49 -12.33
N LYS A 397 9.00 -1.11 -11.31
CA LYS A 397 10.02 -2.15 -11.50
C LYS A 397 9.47 -3.43 -12.14
N ILE A 398 8.25 -3.82 -11.81
CA ILE A 398 7.59 -4.95 -12.48
C ILE A 398 7.33 -4.65 -13.95
N ARG A 399 6.92 -3.43 -14.30
CA ARG A 399 6.80 -3.02 -15.71
C ARG A 399 8.15 -2.99 -16.43
N ASP A 400 9.25 -2.73 -15.75
CA ASP A 400 10.59 -2.83 -16.33
C ASP A 400 10.87 -4.30 -16.74
N LEU A 401 10.52 -5.27 -15.90
CA LEU A 401 10.62 -6.70 -16.22
C LEU A 401 9.66 -7.10 -17.35
N GLY A 402 8.42 -6.60 -17.31
CA GLY A 402 7.43 -6.82 -18.38
C GLY A 402 7.93 -6.35 -19.75
N ARG A 403 8.63 -5.22 -19.82
CA ARG A 403 9.25 -4.73 -21.07
C ARG A 403 10.30 -5.71 -21.61
N ILE A 404 11.15 -6.27 -20.75
CA ILE A 404 12.11 -7.31 -21.19
C ILE A 404 11.36 -8.52 -21.76
N MET A 405 10.30 -8.98 -21.08
CA MET A 405 9.54 -10.14 -21.53
C MET A 405 8.84 -9.90 -22.87
N VAL A 406 8.29 -8.71 -23.11
CA VAL A 406 7.75 -8.30 -24.42
C VAL A 406 8.86 -8.26 -25.48
N ASN A 407 10.01 -7.63 -25.18
CA ASN A 407 11.14 -7.54 -26.10
C ASN A 407 11.70 -8.92 -26.48
N ARG A 408 11.58 -9.90 -25.59
CA ARG A 408 11.96 -11.30 -25.82
C ARG A 408 10.82 -12.15 -26.40
N GLY A 409 9.66 -11.55 -26.66
CA GLY A 409 8.51 -12.18 -27.26
C GLY A 409 7.78 -13.16 -26.35
N LEU A 410 7.99 -13.13 -25.03
CA LEU A 410 7.23 -13.96 -24.07
C LEU A 410 5.84 -13.39 -23.81
N LEU A 411 5.68 -12.06 -23.82
CA LEU A 411 4.42 -11.36 -23.56
C LEU A 411 4.00 -10.53 -24.78
N GLU A 412 2.71 -10.19 -24.88
CA GLU A 412 2.18 -9.28 -25.91
C GLU A 412 2.23 -7.82 -25.42
N LYS A 413 1.90 -7.58 -24.15
CA LYS A 413 1.93 -6.26 -23.51
C LYS A 413 2.72 -6.31 -22.21
N VAL A 414 3.24 -5.15 -21.81
CA VAL A 414 4.06 -5.01 -20.61
C VAL A 414 3.30 -5.43 -19.35
N ASP A 415 2.03 -5.03 -19.25
CA ASP A 415 1.20 -5.30 -18.07
C ASP A 415 0.64 -6.74 -18.05
N ASP A 416 0.86 -7.57 -19.10
CA ASP A 416 0.49 -8.99 -19.06
C ASP A 416 1.27 -9.75 -17.98
N ILE A 417 2.43 -9.23 -17.53
CA ILE A 417 3.19 -9.80 -16.42
C ILE A 417 2.38 -9.90 -15.12
N PHE A 418 1.39 -9.02 -14.91
CA PHE A 418 0.54 -9.03 -13.72
C PHE A 418 -0.47 -10.20 -13.72
N MET A 419 -0.62 -10.90 -14.85
CA MET A 419 -1.41 -12.12 -14.99
C MET A 419 -0.68 -13.40 -14.58
N PHE A 420 0.58 -13.28 -14.14
CA PHE A 420 1.36 -14.39 -13.59
C PHE A 420 1.55 -14.18 -12.09
N ASN A 421 1.42 -15.23 -11.30
CA ASN A 421 1.72 -15.13 -9.89
C ASN A 421 3.25 -15.08 -9.67
N ARG A 422 3.66 -14.64 -8.46
CA ARG A 422 5.09 -14.45 -8.15
C ARG A 422 5.95 -15.73 -8.21
N TYR A 423 5.35 -16.90 -8.30
CA TYR A 423 6.06 -18.18 -8.41
C TYR A 423 6.30 -18.60 -9.86
N GLU A 424 5.53 -18.07 -10.80
CA GLU A 424 5.65 -18.35 -12.25
C GLU A 424 6.66 -17.42 -12.92
N ILE A 425 6.72 -16.16 -12.50
CA ILE A 425 7.64 -15.16 -13.05
C ILE A 425 9.11 -15.62 -13.02
N PRO A 426 9.63 -16.26 -11.94
CA PRO A 426 10.98 -16.80 -11.93
C PRO A 426 11.25 -17.84 -13.04
N GLU A 427 10.26 -18.64 -13.43
CA GLU A 427 10.40 -19.59 -14.53
C GLU A 427 10.59 -18.86 -15.86
N MET A 428 9.78 -17.82 -16.10
CA MET A 428 9.87 -16.99 -17.31
C MET A 428 11.22 -16.25 -17.40
N LEU A 429 11.71 -15.70 -16.29
CA LEU A 429 13.02 -15.04 -16.23
C LEU A 429 14.16 -16.05 -16.46
N THR A 430 14.04 -17.26 -15.92
CA THR A 430 14.99 -18.35 -16.17
C THR A 430 15.00 -18.76 -17.65
N GLU A 431 13.84 -18.78 -18.31
CA GLU A 431 13.74 -19.06 -19.73
C GLU A 431 14.40 -17.98 -20.59
N ILE A 432 14.18 -16.70 -20.28
CA ILE A 432 14.89 -15.59 -20.93
C ILE A 432 16.40 -15.71 -20.75
N ALA A 433 16.85 -15.97 -19.52
CA ALA A 433 18.25 -16.12 -19.18
C ALA A 433 18.88 -17.30 -19.93
N THR A 434 18.20 -18.45 -19.97
CA THR A 434 18.63 -19.66 -20.67
C THR A 434 18.72 -19.41 -22.18
N GLY A 435 17.68 -18.82 -22.76
CA GLY A 435 17.66 -18.50 -24.19
C GLY A 435 18.78 -17.56 -24.61
N TRP A 436 19.06 -16.54 -23.79
CA TRP A 436 20.19 -15.65 -24.03
C TRP A 436 21.54 -16.38 -23.93
N ALA A 437 21.73 -17.20 -22.89
CA ALA A 437 22.98 -17.92 -22.65
C ALA A 437 23.29 -18.99 -23.69
N LEU A 438 22.26 -19.64 -24.25
CA LEU A 438 22.41 -20.65 -25.29
C LEU A 438 22.76 -20.06 -26.67
N GLY A 439 22.44 -18.79 -26.91
CA GLY A 439 22.86 -18.04 -28.10
C GLY A 439 21.71 -17.59 -29.00
N VAL A 440 21.97 -17.56 -30.31
CA VAL A 440 21.05 -16.99 -31.31
C VAL A 440 20.10 -18.07 -31.85
N ASN A 441 18.86 -17.68 -32.18
CA ASN A 441 17.81 -18.56 -32.72
C ASN A 441 17.37 -19.70 -31.79
N ILE A 442 17.52 -19.51 -30.48
CA ILE A 442 17.00 -20.44 -29.48
C ILE A 442 15.50 -20.17 -29.31
N PRO A 443 14.62 -21.17 -29.57
CA PRO A 443 13.19 -20.98 -29.40
C PRO A 443 12.83 -20.91 -27.91
N LEU A 444 12.01 -19.92 -27.55
CA LEU A 444 11.37 -19.80 -26.25
C LEU A 444 9.93 -20.32 -26.35
N ARG A 445 9.34 -20.71 -25.23
CA ARG A 445 7.94 -21.13 -25.08
C ARG A 445 6.98 -19.93 -25.14
N SER A 446 7.27 -18.94 -25.96
CA SER A 446 6.45 -17.74 -26.17
C SER A 446 4.97 -18.05 -26.39
N SER A 447 4.64 -19.08 -27.18
CA SER A 447 3.24 -19.48 -27.42
C SER A 447 2.52 -20.01 -26.18
N TYR A 448 3.25 -20.53 -25.19
CA TYR A 448 2.67 -21.01 -23.94
C TYR A 448 2.27 -19.86 -23.02
N TYR A 449 3.08 -18.79 -22.96
CA TYR A 449 2.82 -17.63 -22.09
C TYR A 449 1.83 -16.61 -22.67
N LYS A 450 1.52 -16.72 -23.97
CA LYS A 450 0.60 -15.82 -24.68
C LYS A 450 -0.79 -16.42 -24.92
N ALA A 451 -0.94 -17.72 -24.65
CA ALA A 451 -2.21 -18.43 -24.72
C ALA A 451 -3.06 -18.06 -23.51
#